data_AF-A0AAV7V1P3-F1
#
_entry.id   AF-A0AAV7V1P3-F1
#
_cell.length_a   1.000
_cell.length_b   1.000
_cell.length_c   1.000
_cell.angle_alpha   90.00
_cell.angle_beta   90.00
_cell.angle_gamma   90.00
#
_symmetry.space_group_name_H-M   'P 1'
#
loop_
_entity.id
_entity.type
_entity.pdbx_description
1 polymer ?
#
loop_
_entity_poly.entity_id
_entity_poly.type
_entity_poly.pdbx_seq_one_letter_code
_entity_poly.pdbx_strand_id
1 'polypeptide(L)'
;MEGGTATGSGPAEAEDKDVGALGQRVDTLEQMKDGREEEMDSQRRNLELKYRLEDLESRSRRSNIRIKGVPLQAVSGSRDDFVTRLFHHVAPTLKHQDIVLDRTHLAGRSAHSPGLAQDI
;
A
#
# COMPACT_ATOMS: atom_id res chain seq x y z
N MET A 1 7.41 29.34 80.87
CA MET A 1 7.61 27.90 80.62
C MET A 1 6.35 27.43 79.91
N GLU A 2 6.32 26.98 78.67
CA GLU A 2 7.32 26.77 77.62
C GLU A 2 6.60 27.03 76.28
N GLY A 3 7.34 27.52 75.29
CA GLY A 3 6.85 27.71 73.93
C GLY A 3 6.72 26.39 73.19
N GLY A 4 5.54 26.12 72.63
CA GLY A 4 5.32 25.01 71.71
C GLY A 4 5.82 25.37 70.32
N THR A 5 6.86 24.66 69.87
CA THR A 5 7.49 24.78 68.56
C THR A 5 6.53 24.38 67.45
N ALA A 6 6.20 25.33 66.57
CA ALA A 6 5.59 25.06 65.27
C ALA A 6 6.59 24.30 64.40
N THR A 7 6.30 23.04 64.10
CA THR A 7 7.03 22.25 63.09
C THR A 7 6.74 22.83 61.71
N GLY A 8 7.62 23.71 61.25
CA GLY A 8 7.62 24.17 59.86
C GLY A 8 8.07 23.04 58.94
N SER A 9 7.14 22.39 58.23
CA SER A 9 7.47 21.66 57.01
C SER A 9 7.86 22.71 55.96
N GLY A 10 9.15 22.87 55.73
CA GLY A 10 9.71 23.95 54.94
C GLY A 10 9.40 23.85 53.44
N PRO A 11 9.53 24.97 52.70
CA PRO A 11 9.31 25.07 51.26
C PRO A 11 10.14 24.08 50.41
N ALA A 12 11.24 23.53 50.96
CA ALA A 12 12.10 22.58 50.28
C ALA A 12 11.43 21.23 49.94
N GLU A 13 10.48 20.74 50.76
CA GLU A 13 9.77 19.48 50.46
C GLU A 13 8.65 19.64 49.42
N ALA A 14 8.17 20.86 49.21
CA ALA A 14 7.19 21.18 48.17
C ALA A 14 7.90 21.31 46.81
N GLU A 15 9.04 22.00 46.77
CA GLU A 15 9.85 22.15 45.55
C GLU A 15 10.40 20.81 45.04
N ASP A 16 10.80 19.89 45.92
CA ASP A 16 11.30 18.55 45.54
C ASP A 16 10.20 17.68 44.89
N LYS A 17 8.95 17.80 45.37
CA LYS A 17 7.79 17.11 44.79
C LYS A 17 7.42 17.67 43.42
N ASP A 18 7.52 18.98 43.24
CA ASP A 18 7.24 19.64 41.96
C ASP A 18 8.30 19.29 40.90
N VAL A 19 9.58 19.22 41.29
CA VAL A 19 10.68 18.76 40.42
C VAL A 19 10.51 17.28 40.05
N GLY A 20 10.14 16.42 41.01
CA GLY A 20 9.84 15.01 40.74
C GLY A 20 8.65 14.80 39.81
N ALA A 21 7.59 15.59 39.97
CA ALA A 21 6.41 15.55 39.09
C ALA A 21 6.72 16.05 37.68
N LEU A 22 7.59 17.05 37.54
CA LEU A 22 8.10 17.50 36.24
C LEU A 22 8.96 16.44 35.56
N GLY A 23 9.84 15.75 36.30
CA GLY A 23 10.64 14.63 35.80
C GLY A 23 9.77 13.52 35.20
N GLN A 24 8.76 13.05 35.94
CA GLN A 24 7.84 12.01 35.45
C GLN A 24 7.08 12.43 34.19
N ARG A 25 6.71 13.71 34.08
CA ARG A 25 6.04 14.25 32.87
C ARG A 25 6.98 14.28 31.68
N VAL A 26 8.25 14.63 31.88
CA VAL A 26 9.28 14.60 30.82
C VAL A 26 9.49 13.17 30.34
N ASP A 27 9.68 12.21 31.25
CA ASP A 27 9.86 10.80 30.90
C ASP A 27 8.68 10.25 30.09
N THR A 28 7.46 10.62 30.49
CA THR A 28 6.24 10.21 29.77
C THR A 28 6.18 10.84 28.37
N LEU A 29 6.55 12.12 28.25
CA LEU A 29 6.59 12.83 26.96
C LEU A 29 7.66 12.25 26.02
N GLU A 30 8.82 11.87 26.54
CA GLU A 30 9.89 11.23 25.78
C GLU A 30 9.44 9.86 25.26
N GLN A 31 8.82 9.02 26.10
CA GLN A 31 8.28 7.73 25.66
C GLN A 31 7.20 7.88 24.57
N MET A 32 6.31 8.86 24.71
CA MET A 32 5.30 9.15 23.69
C MET A 32 5.91 9.68 22.38
N LYS A 33 6.98 10.48 22.47
CA LYS A 33 7.71 10.98 21.31
C LYS A 33 8.37 9.82 20.56
N ASP A 34 9.06 8.94 21.27
CA ASP A 34 9.77 7.81 20.67
C ASP A 34 8.79 6.85 20.00
N GLY A 35 7.68 6.50 20.66
CA GLY A 35 6.64 5.66 20.06
C GLY A 35 5.99 6.29 18.81
N ARG A 36 5.86 7.62 18.78
CA ARG A 36 5.33 8.35 17.61
C ARG A 36 6.34 8.43 16.48
N GLU A 37 7.64 8.54 16.77
CA GLU A 37 8.70 8.48 15.75
C GLU A 37 8.72 7.09 15.08
N GLU A 38 8.63 6.01 15.87
CA GLU A 38 8.52 4.64 15.33
C GLU A 38 7.29 4.45 14.44
N GLU A 39 6.14 4.99 14.85
CA GLU A 39 4.91 4.93 14.08
C GLU A 39 5.06 5.68 12.74
N MET A 40 5.61 6.90 12.76
CA MET A 40 5.86 7.67 11.54
C MET A 40 6.82 6.94 10.59
N ASP A 41 7.88 6.32 11.11
CA ASP A 41 8.82 5.55 10.30
C ASP A 41 8.18 4.28 9.71
N SER A 42 7.26 3.64 10.43
CA SER A 42 6.45 2.55 9.91
C SER A 42 5.51 3.02 8.79
N GLN A 43 4.83 4.15 8.98
CA GLN A 43 3.95 4.74 7.96
C GLN A 43 4.72 5.14 6.71
N ARG A 44 5.92 5.73 6.86
CA ARG A 44 6.80 6.09 5.74
C ARG A 44 7.22 4.86 4.94
N ARG A 45 7.63 3.78 5.60
CA ARG A 45 7.96 2.50 4.95
C ARG A 45 6.76 1.91 4.22
N ASN A 46 5.57 1.96 4.82
CA ASN A 46 4.35 1.50 4.18
C ASN A 46 3.99 2.30 2.92
N LEU A 47 4.15 3.62 2.95
CA LEU A 47 3.96 4.46 1.76
C LEU A 47 4.96 4.12 0.67
N GLU A 48 6.24 3.95 1.02
CA GLU A 48 7.27 3.55 0.06
C GLU A 48 6.95 2.19 -0.59
N LEU A 49 6.52 1.21 0.21
CA LEU A 49 6.10 -0.09 -0.30
C LEU A 49 4.92 0.02 -1.26
N LYS A 50 3.92 0.86 -0.95
CA LYS A 50 2.78 1.11 -1.84
C LYS A 50 3.23 1.68 -3.19
N TYR A 51 4.11 2.67 -3.19
CA TYR A 51 4.65 3.23 -4.43
C TYR A 51 5.43 2.20 -5.25
N ARG A 52 6.26 1.37 -4.60
CA ARG A 52 6.99 0.30 -5.28
C ARG A 52 6.04 -0.74 -5.88
N LEU A 53 4.98 -1.11 -5.16
CA LEU A 53 3.97 -2.03 -5.67
C LEU A 53 3.25 -1.46 -6.89
N GLU A 54 2.87 -0.19 -6.85
CA GLU A 54 2.23 0.49 -7.98
C GLU A 54 3.14 0.56 -9.22
N ASP A 55 4.43 0.90 -9.06
CA ASP A 55 5.38 0.89 -10.18
C ASP A 55 5.60 -0.52 -10.73
N LEU A 56 5.71 -1.54 -9.86
CA LEU A 56 5.84 -2.93 -10.29
C LEU A 56 4.60 -3.43 -11.05
N GLU A 57 3.41 -3.14 -10.55
CA GLU A 57 2.15 -3.49 -11.21
C GLU A 57 2.03 -2.79 -12.57
N SER A 58 2.40 -1.51 -12.61
CA SER A 58 2.46 -0.74 -13.85
C SER A 58 3.43 -1.36 -14.84
N ARG A 59 4.68 -1.62 -14.42
CA ARG A 59 5.73 -2.28 -15.24
C ARG A 59 5.29 -3.63 -15.77
N SER A 60 4.68 -4.45 -14.92
CA SER A 60 4.17 -5.77 -15.29
C SER A 60 3.08 -5.69 -16.36
N ARG A 61 2.31 -4.61 -16.41
CA ARG A 61 1.21 -4.42 -17.37
C ARG A 61 1.56 -3.58 -18.59
N ARG A 62 2.75 -2.96 -18.66
CA ARG A 62 3.15 -2.07 -19.77
C ARG A 62 3.10 -2.74 -21.13
N SER A 63 3.40 -4.05 -21.19
CA SER A 63 3.34 -4.84 -22.43
C SER A 63 1.98 -5.52 -22.66
N ASN A 64 1.01 -5.34 -21.77
CA ASN A 64 -0.31 -5.95 -21.93
C ASN A 64 -1.22 -5.08 -22.78
N ILE A 65 -1.65 -5.61 -23.93
CA ILE A 65 -2.62 -4.96 -24.81
C ILE A 65 -4.02 -5.55 -24.55
N ARG A 66 -5.02 -4.68 -24.36
CA ARG A 66 -6.43 -5.07 -24.27
C ARG A 66 -7.17 -4.71 -25.55
N ILE A 67 -7.70 -5.72 -26.23
CA ILE A 67 -8.51 -5.54 -27.44
C ILE A 67 -9.98 -5.68 -27.04
N LYS A 68 -10.79 -4.64 -27.31
CA LYS A 68 -12.23 -4.61 -27.01
C LYS A 68 -13.05 -4.68 -28.30
N GLY A 69 -14.30 -5.10 -28.19
CA GLY A 69 -15.23 -5.14 -29.33
C GLY A 69 -15.02 -6.33 -30.28
N VAL A 70 -14.25 -7.34 -29.87
CA VAL A 70 -14.04 -8.56 -30.66
C VAL A 70 -15.28 -9.45 -30.55
N PRO A 71 -15.98 -9.78 -31.65
CA PRO A 71 -17.07 -10.73 -31.62
C PRO A 71 -16.55 -12.11 -31.17
N LEU A 72 -17.26 -12.78 -30.25
CA LEU A 72 -16.83 -14.08 -29.71
C LEU A 72 -16.62 -15.13 -30.81
N GLN A 73 -17.45 -15.10 -31.85
CA GLN A 73 -17.32 -15.97 -33.02
C GLN A 73 -16.06 -15.70 -33.86
N ALA A 74 -15.48 -14.50 -33.81
CA ALA A 74 -14.27 -14.17 -34.57
C ALA A 74 -13.00 -14.80 -33.97
N VAL A 75 -13.07 -15.21 -32.69
CA VAL A 75 -12.00 -15.91 -31.97
C VAL A 75 -12.21 -17.43 -32.00
N SER A 76 -12.98 -17.94 -32.96
CA SER A 76 -13.17 -19.38 -33.14
C SER A 76 -11.85 -20.00 -33.62
N GLY A 77 -11.10 -20.61 -32.71
CA GLY A 77 -9.82 -21.27 -32.98
C GLY A 77 -8.70 -20.80 -32.04
N SER A 78 -7.48 -20.75 -32.56
CA SER A 78 -6.31 -20.23 -31.83
C SER A 78 -6.45 -18.71 -31.65
N ARG A 79 -6.34 -18.25 -30.39
CA ARG A 79 -6.38 -16.82 -30.04
C ARG A 79 -5.15 -16.11 -30.57
N ASP A 80 -4.01 -16.77 -30.57
CA ASP A 80 -2.75 -16.22 -31.05
C ASP A 80 -2.79 -15.98 -32.56
N ASP A 81 -3.44 -16.88 -33.31
CA ASP A 81 -3.64 -16.74 -34.76
C ASP A 81 -4.57 -15.56 -35.06
N PHE A 82 -5.61 -15.36 -34.24
CA PHE A 82 -6.48 -14.18 -34.35
C PHE A 82 -5.69 -12.89 -34.12
N VAL A 83 -4.92 -12.82 -33.03
CA VAL A 83 -4.11 -11.64 -32.69
C VAL A 83 -3.08 -11.35 -33.78
N THR A 84 -2.40 -12.38 -34.27
CA THR A 84 -1.44 -12.27 -35.38
C THR A 84 -2.09 -11.68 -36.63
N ARG A 85 -3.25 -12.22 -37.05
CA ARG A 85 -3.99 -11.71 -38.21
C ARG A 85 -4.46 -10.26 -38.00
N LEU A 86 -4.88 -9.91 -36.79
CA LEU A 86 -5.29 -8.56 -36.45
C LEU A 86 -4.12 -7.57 -36.60
N PHE A 87 -2.94 -7.90 -36.08
CA PHE A 87 -1.77 -7.04 -36.21
C PHE A 87 -1.31 -6.88 -37.66
N HIS A 88 -1.35 -7.94 -38.48
CA HIS A 88 -1.07 -7.84 -39.91
C HIS A 88 -2.06 -6.93 -40.64
N HIS A 89 -3.33 -6.95 -40.23
CA HIS A 89 -4.35 -6.08 -40.82
C HIS A 89 -4.17 -4.62 -40.42
N VAL A 90 -3.90 -4.34 -39.14
CA VAL A 90 -3.81 -2.98 -38.59
C VAL A 90 -2.44 -2.33 -38.86
N ALA A 91 -1.38 -3.12 -38.86
CA ALA A 91 0.00 -2.68 -39.02
C ALA A 91 0.75 -3.58 -40.02
N PRO A 92 0.43 -3.49 -41.32
CA PRO A 92 0.97 -4.38 -42.35
C PRO A 92 2.49 -4.24 -42.57
N THR A 93 3.09 -3.16 -42.07
CA THR A 93 4.54 -2.93 -42.13
C THR A 93 5.32 -3.67 -41.05
N LEU A 94 4.66 -4.18 -40.00
CA LEU A 94 5.30 -5.00 -38.98
C LEU A 94 5.57 -6.39 -39.54
N LYS A 95 6.82 -6.86 -39.45
CA LYS A 95 7.15 -8.22 -39.88
C LYS A 95 6.65 -9.19 -38.81
N HIS A 96 6.22 -10.38 -39.24
CA HIS A 96 5.67 -11.39 -38.34
C HIS A 96 6.65 -11.80 -37.23
N GLN A 97 7.96 -11.78 -37.53
CA GLN A 97 9.04 -12.15 -36.61
C GLN A 97 9.24 -11.13 -35.47
N ASP A 98 8.68 -9.92 -35.61
CA ASP A 98 8.84 -8.84 -34.64
C ASP A 98 7.75 -8.88 -33.54
N ILE A 99 6.72 -9.71 -33.71
CA ILE A 99 5.58 -9.82 -32.79
C ILE A 99 5.70 -11.12 -32.00
N VAL A 100 6.22 -11.03 -30.79
CA VAL A 100 6.30 -12.14 -29.84
C VAL A 100 5.14 -12.03 -28.84
N LEU A 101 4.25 -13.01 -28.86
CA LEU A 101 3.13 -13.11 -27.92
C LEU A 101 3.54 -14.05 -26.78
N ASP A 102 3.57 -13.54 -25.53
CA ASP A 102 3.81 -14.38 -24.35
C ASP A 102 2.54 -15.14 -23.93
N ARG A 103 1.43 -14.41 -23.73
CA ARG A 103 0.15 -14.97 -23.30
C ARG A 103 -1.04 -14.24 -23.90
N THR A 104 -2.01 -15.00 -24.40
CA THR A 104 -3.29 -14.47 -24.89
C THR A 104 -4.46 -15.11 -24.16
N HIS A 105 -5.35 -14.29 -23.59
CA HIS A 105 -6.54 -14.76 -22.90
C HIS A 105 -7.68 -13.74 -23.02
N LEU A 106 -8.92 -14.20 -22.83
CA LEU A 106 -10.07 -13.31 -22.73
C LEU A 106 -10.06 -12.65 -21.35
N ALA A 107 -10.04 -11.31 -21.33
CA ALA A 107 -10.10 -10.54 -20.11
C ALA A 107 -11.56 -10.22 -19.77
N GLY A 108 -12.07 -10.84 -18.71
CA GLY A 108 -13.45 -10.66 -18.23
C GLY A 108 -13.85 -11.86 -17.38
N ARG A 109 -14.79 -11.67 -16.45
CA ARG A 109 -15.34 -12.81 -15.69
C ARG A 109 -15.87 -13.83 -16.70
N SER A 110 -15.28 -15.02 -16.70
CA SER A 110 -16.01 -16.21 -17.12
C SER A 110 -17.33 -16.17 -16.36
N ALA A 111 -18.46 -16.27 -17.06
CA ALA A 111 -19.78 -16.41 -16.44
C ALA A 111 -19.91 -17.67 -15.56
N HIS A 112 -18.82 -18.42 -15.33
CA HIS A 112 -18.72 -19.53 -14.39
C HIS A 112 -17.64 -19.26 -13.34
N SER A 113 -18.03 -18.54 -12.30
CA SER A 113 -17.49 -18.69 -10.95
C SER A 113 -18.68 -18.58 -9.99
N PRO A 114 -19.34 -19.69 -9.64
CA PRO A 114 -20.34 -19.68 -8.60
C PRO A 114 -19.58 -19.55 -7.26
N GLY A 115 -19.84 -18.47 -6.54
CA GLY A 115 -19.37 -18.30 -5.16
C GLY A 115 -18.31 -17.23 -4.99
N LEU A 116 -18.75 -15.98 -4.88
CA LEU A 116 -18.19 -14.92 -4.00
C LEU A 116 -18.89 -13.60 -4.38
N ALA A 117 -20.18 -13.54 -4.09
CA ALA A 117 -20.96 -12.30 -4.16
C ALA A 117 -22.21 -12.41 -3.26
N GLN A 118 -22.00 -12.77 -1.99
CA GLN A 118 -22.80 -12.41 -0.81
C GLN A 118 -21.73 -12.40 0.29
N ASP A 119 -21.38 -11.28 0.92
CA ASP A 119 -22.26 -10.51 1.79
C ASP A 119 -21.99 -9.01 1.74
N ILE A 120 -23.09 -8.27 1.87
CA ILE A 120 -23.16 -6.90 2.40
C ILE A 120 -23.18 -7.02 3.92
#